data_AF-A0A285PXH4-F1
#
_entry.id   AF-A0A285PXH4-F1
#
_cell.length_a   1.000
_cell.length_b   1.000
_cell.length_c   1.000
_cell.angle_alpha   90.00
_cell.angle_beta   90.00
_cell.angle_gamma   90.00
#
_symmetry.space_group_name_H-M   'P 1'
#
loop_
_entity.id
_entity.type
_entity.pdbx_description
1 polymer ?
#
loop_
_entity_poly.entity_id
_entity_poly.type
_entity_poly.pdbx_seq_one_letter_code
_entity_poly.pdbx_strand_id
1 'polypeptide(L)'
;MRLFKTLGNTLSYEDVVQLDGAFSVAHLNYDKSPMFNGSDCRSLAKDSRSNSLSSQDKIENVIECIDSFDGTEKNFKKNDRILLWKNYWMEYINAFDKLMDSLPHSVVTIFVGRQAIEIGFKYLLLKKTGQINRKHDLGELADLFFKEYEINESYMEWVDVFCKKYCMYIEGGNDEYFRYPEYKKNTYFAGNRLDIKWLSNNFALILLKLIHFAELDTEM
;
A
#
# COMPACT_ATOMS: atom_id res chain seq x y z
N MET A 1 -8.44 -26.03 -9.34
CA MET A 1 -7.84 -25.35 -8.17
C MET A 1 -8.88 -25.32 -7.06
N ARG A 2 -8.60 -25.83 -5.85
CA ARG A 2 -9.48 -25.55 -4.69
C ARG A 2 -9.10 -24.17 -4.16
N LEU A 3 -10.03 -23.23 -4.23
CA LEU A 3 -9.86 -21.88 -3.72
C LEU A 3 -9.95 -21.89 -2.19
N PHE A 4 -9.28 -20.94 -1.53
CA PHE A 4 -9.40 -20.68 -0.09
C PHE A 4 -9.02 -21.85 0.83
N LYS A 5 -8.07 -22.71 0.42
CA LYS A 5 -7.58 -23.83 1.25
C LYS A 5 -7.12 -23.42 2.65
N THR A 6 -6.51 -22.23 2.76
CA THR A 6 -6.04 -21.67 4.03
C THR A 6 -7.18 -21.43 5.03
N LEU A 7 -8.42 -21.30 4.53
CA LEU A 7 -9.64 -21.17 5.35
C LEU A 7 -10.30 -22.55 5.60
N GLY A 8 -9.55 -23.64 5.53
CA GLY A 8 -9.98 -24.98 5.94
C GLY A 8 -10.76 -25.79 4.90
N ASN A 9 -11.08 -25.24 3.73
CA ASN A 9 -12.01 -25.84 2.74
C ASN A 9 -13.41 -26.16 3.30
N THR A 10 -13.79 -25.57 4.43
CA THR A 10 -15.08 -25.80 5.10
C THR A 10 -16.12 -24.75 4.72
N LEU A 11 -15.75 -23.73 3.96
CA LEU A 11 -16.65 -22.67 3.53
C LEU A 11 -17.64 -23.17 2.49
N SER A 12 -18.91 -22.87 2.71
CA SER A 12 -20.02 -23.06 1.79
C SER A 12 -20.51 -21.71 1.27
N TYR A 13 -21.05 -21.67 0.04
CA TYR A 13 -21.74 -20.47 -0.45
C TYR A 13 -23.04 -20.18 0.31
N GLU A 14 -23.52 -21.14 1.12
CA GLU A 14 -24.71 -21.04 1.96
C GLU A 14 -24.41 -20.49 3.36
N ASP A 15 -23.12 -20.38 3.73
CA ASP A 15 -22.73 -19.85 5.04
C ASP A 15 -23.18 -18.38 5.18
N VAL A 16 -23.71 -18.04 6.36
CA VAL A 16 -24.14 -16.66 6.64
C VAL A 16 -22.92 -15.75 6.76
N VAL A 17 -22.97 -14.60 6.08
CA VAL A 17 -21.94 -13.57 6.18
C VAL A 17 -21.96 -12.93 7.58
N GLN A 18 -20.80 -12.91 8.24
CA GLN A 18 -20.61 -12.29 9.55
C GLN A 18 -20.50 -10.75 9.41
N LEU A 19 -21.62 -10.05 9.64
CA LEU A 19 -21.73 -8.60 9.45
C LEU A 19 -20.87 -7.79 10.43
N ASP A 20 -20.68 -8.28 11.65
CA ASP A 20 -19.82 -7.68 12.67
C ASP A 20 -18.38 -7.48 12.17
N GLY A 21 -17.90 -8.36 11.28
CA GLY A 21 -16.61 -8.23 10.61
C GLY A 21 -16.45 -6.97 9.75
N ALA A 22 -17.52 -6.27 9.39
CA ALA A 22 -17.45 -5.01 8.63
C ALA A 22 -17.15 -3.78 9.53
N PHE A 23 -17.39 -3.87 10.84
CA PHE A 23 -17.16 -2.76 11.77
C PHE A 23 -15.77 -2.90 12.39
N SER A 24 -14.83 -2.03 12.04
CA SER A 24 -13.44 -2.16 12.51
C SER A 24 -13.32 -2.12 14.05
N VAL A 25 -14.21 -1.44 14.76
CA VAL A 25 -14.26 -1.45 16.24
C VAL A 25 -14.78 -2.76 16.83
N ALA A 26 -15.56 -3.54 16.09
CA ALA A 26 -16.00 -4.87 16.54
C ALA A 26 -14.85 -5.88 16.57
N HIS A 27 -13.74 -5.61 15.89
CA HIS A 27 -12.59 -6.51 15.81
C HIS A 27 -11.87 -6.65 17.17
N LEU A 28 -12.16 -5.77 18.14
CA LEU A 28 -11.77 -5.92 19.55
C LEU A 28 -12.19 -7.28 20.13
N ASN A 29 -13.30 -7.86 19.67
CA ASN A 29 -13.80 -9.17 20.11
C ASN A 29 -12.79 -10.31 19.91
N TYR A 30 -11.89 -10.17 18.94
CA TYR A 30 -10.99 -11.24 18.56
C TYR A 30 -9.58 -11.07 19.13
N ASP A 31 -9.31 -9.97 19.84
CA ASP A 31 -7.99 -9.54 20.32
C ASP A 31 -6.89 -9.70 19.25
N LYS A 32 -7.22 -9.33 18.01
CA LYS A 32 -6.33 -9.41 16.84
C LYS A 32 -6.12 -8.03 16.24
N SER A 33 -4.97 -7.85 15.60
CA SER A 33 -4.61 -6.65 14.87
C SER A 33 -4.00 -6.99 13.52
N PRO A 34 -4.01 -6.05 12.56
CA PRO A 34 -3.19 -6.16 11.37
C PRO A 34 -1.72 -6.30 11.75
N MET A 35 -1.05 -7.24 11.11
CA MET A 35 0.40 -7.43 11.23
C MET A 35 1.07 -6.66 10.11
N PHE A 36 2.03 -5.81 10.44
CA PHE A 36 2.93 -5.21 9.44
C PHE A 36 4.30 -5.89 9.60
N ASN A 37 4.73 -6.61 8.57
CA ASN A 37 5.98 -7.38 8.57
C ASN A 37 6.16 -8.27 9.82
N GLY A 38 5.08 -8.94 10.23
CA GLY A 38 5.10 -9.83 11.40
C GLY A 38 5.12 -9.13 12.76
N SER A 39 4.97 -7.81 12.81
CA SER A 39 4.85 -7.04 14.06
C SER A 39 3.41 -6.64 14.37
N ASP A 40 2.98 -6.86 15.62
CA ASP A 40 1.68 -6.42 16.15
C ASP A 40 1.63 -4.89 16.23
N CYS A 41 0.64 -4.29 15.59
CA CYS A 41 0.50 -2.84 15.49
C CYS A 41 -0.55 -2.23 16.42
N ARG A 42 -1.04 -2.95 17.44
CA ARG A 42 -1.98 -2.38 18.45
C ARG A 42 -1.45 -1.12 19.11
N SER A 43 -0.13 -1.01 19.32
CA SER A 43 0.51 0.16 19.94
C SER A 43 0.76 1.33 18.97
N LEU A 44 0.59 1.12 17.66
CA LEU A 44 0.90 2.11 16.64
C LEU A 44 0.01 3.35 16.81
N ALA A 45 0.59 4.54 16.90
CA ALA A 45 -0.15 5.80 17.08
C ALA A 45 -1.12 5.78 18.28
N LYS A 46 -0.81 5.03 19.35
CA LYS A 46 -1.69 4.88 20.53
C LYS A 46 -2.09 6.23 21.11
N ASP A 47 -1.14 7.15 21.24
CA ASP A 47 -1.40 8.49 21.78
C ASP A 47 -2.35 9.30 20.88
N SER A 48 -2.15 9.22 19.55
CA SER A 48 -3.02 9.91 18.58
C SER A 48 -4.44 9.37 18.58
N ARG A 49 -4.65 8.12 19.02
CA ARG A 49 -5.96 7.47 19.07
C ARG A 49 -6.65 7.54 20.43
N SER A 50 -5.97 8.03 21.48
CA SER A 50 -6.41 7.93 22.89
C SER A 50 -7.84 8.39 23.22
N ASN A 51 -8.43 9.28 22.40
CA ASN A 51 -9.79 9.78 22.58
C ASN A 51 -10.80 9.23 21.55
N SER A 52 -10.41 8.20 20.78
CA SER A 52 -11.26 7.60 19.75
C SER A 52 -11.98 6.35 20.26
N LEU A 53 -13.06 5.97 19.59
CA LEU A 53 -13.68 4.66 19.76
C LEU A 53 -12.72 3.52 19.38
N SER A 54 -11.77 3.76 18.47
CA SER A 54 -10.76 2.75 18.08
C SER A 54 -9.66 2.49 19.13
N SER A 55 -9.60 3.29 20.21
CA SER A 55 -8.70 3.05 21.35
C SER A 55 -9.36 2.35 22.51
N GLN A 56 -10.63 1.96 22.40
CA GLN A 56 -11.30 1.19 23.44
C GLN A 56 -10.74 -0.24 23.47
N ASP A 57 -10.60 -0.80 24.67
CA ASP A 57 -10.07 -2.16 24.85
C ASP A 57 -11.18 -3.22 25.01
N LYS A 58 -12.45 -2.80 25.03
CA LYS A 58 -13.61 -3.63 25.37
C LYS A 58 -14.75 -3.41 24.40
N ILE A 59 -15.35 -4.50 23.93
CA ILE A 59 -16.47 -4.45 22.98
C ILE A 59 -17.69 -3.74 23.56
N GLU A 60 -17.95 -3.90 24.86
CA GLU A 60 -19.10 -3.31 25.54
C GLU A 60 -19.10 -1.78 25.44
N ASN A 61 -17.92 -1.17 25.29
CA ASN A 61 -17.77 0.27 25.16
C ASN A 61 -18.11 0.80 23.76
N VAL A 62 -18.27 -0.07 22.76
CA VAL A 62 -18.48 0.32 21.35
C VAL A 62 -19.78 -0.22 20.75
N ILE A 63 -20.46 -1.19 21.38
CA ILE A 63 -21.69 -1.82 20.84
C ILE A 63 -22.77 -0.77 20.53
N GLU A 64 -23.04 0.15 21.46
CA GLU A 64 -24.15 1.11 21.31
C GLU A 64 -23.89 2.18 20.23
N CYS A 65 -22.63 2.37 19.82
CA CYS A 65 -22.23 3.38 18.85
C CYS A 65 -21.60 2.81 17.58
N ILE A 66 -21.63 1.48 17.41
CA ILE A 66 -20.93 0.75 16.33
C ILE A 66 -21.31 1.28 14.93
N ASP A 67 -22.59 1.56 14.69
CA ASP A 67 -23.11 2.06 13.42
C ASP A 67 -22.79 3.53 13.16
N SER A 68 -22.37 4.27 14.19
CA SER A 68 -21.97 5.68 14.09
C SER A 68 -20.46 5.88 14.01
N PHE A 69 -19.69 4.81 14.15
CA PHE A 69 -18.24 4.87 14.06
C PHE A 69 -17.79 4.99 12.60
N ASP A 70 -17.10 6.09 12.30
CA ASP A 70 -16.31 6.25 11.08
C ASP A 70 -14.96 5.53 11.29
N GLY A 71 -14.65 4.54 10.45
CA GLY A 71 -13.39 3.77 10.49
C GLY A 71 -12.11 4.57 10.28
N THR A 72 -12.20 5.91 10.24
CA THR A 72 -11.09 6.82 10.00
C THR A 72 -10.79 7.69 11.21
N GLU A 73 -9.50 7.97 11.41
CA GLU A 73 -9.02 8.84 12.47
C GLU A 73 -8.56 10.19 11.94
N LYS A 74 -8.75 11.23 12.74
CA LYS A 74 -8.30 12.60 12.43
C LYS A 74 -7.15 13.01 13.34
N ASN A 75 -6.42 14.03 12.91
CA ASN A 75 -5.44 14.74 13.75
C ASN A 75 -4.27 13.89 14.27
N PHE A 76 -3.86 12.84 13.54
CA PHE A 76 -2.65 12.10 13.87
C PHE A 76 -1.42 13.03 13.92
N LYS A 77 -0.60 12.86 14.96
CA LYS A 77 0.70 13.55 15.07
C LYS A 77 1.56 13.24 13.86
N LYS A 78 2.42 14.19 13.45
CA LYS A 78 3.29 14.04 12.26
C LYS A 78 4.14 12.75 12.33
N ASN A 79 4.76 12.46 13.47
CA ASN A 79 5.61 11.28 13.65
C ASN A 79 4.81 9.98 13.52
N ASP A 80 3.60 9.94 14.08
CA ASP A 80 2.71 8.78 13.95
C ASP A 80 2.30 8.54 12.50
N ARG A 81 2.02 9.61 11.74
CA ARG A 81 1.75 9.52 10.30
C ARG A 81 2.96 8.97 9.56
N ILE A 82 4.17 9.50 9.80
CA ILE A 82 5.39 9.03 9.15
C ILE A 82 5.63 7.54 9.43
N LEU A 83 5.50 7.12 10.70
CA LEU A 83 5.68 5.73 11.10
C LEU A 83 4.63 4.80 10.46
N LEU A 84 3.36 5.24 10.42
CA LEU A 84 2.30 4.50 9.74
C LEU A 84 2.63 4.31 8.25
N TRP A 85 2.98 5.39 7.54
CA TRP A 85 3.34 5.33 6.12
C TRP A 85 4.56 4.44 5.87
N LYS A 86 5.56 4.47 6.77
CA LYS A 86 6.71 3.56 6.71
C LYS A 86 6.25 2.09 6.80
N ASN A 87 5.44 1.75 7.80
CA ASN A 87 4.97 0.37 8.00
C ASN A 87 4.17 -0.13 6.79
N TYR A 88 3.28 0.69 6.25
CA TYR A 88 2.56 0.37 5.02
C TYR A 88 3.51 0.15 3.84
N TRP A 89 4.49 1.04 3.66
CA TRP A 89 5.44 0.91 2.57
C TRP A 89 6.20 -0.42 2.63
N MET A 90 6.75 -0.74 3.80
CA MET A 90 7.51 -1.97 4.01
C MET A 90 6.65 -3.22 3.82
N GLU A 91 5.38 -3.21 4.27
CA GLU A 91 4.45 -4.33 4.03
C GLU A 91 4.17 -4.54 2.54
N TYR A 92 4.00 -3.47 1.76
CA TYR A 92 3.82 -3.58 0.31
C TYR A 92 5.09 -4.10 -0.40
N ILE A 93 6.28 -3.72 0.06
CA ILE A 93 7.55 -4.27 -0.45
C ILE A 93 7.60 -5.78 -0.17
N ASN A 94 7.32 -6.20 1.07
CA ASN A 94 7.31 -7.60 1.47
C ASN A 94 6.28 -8.43 0.68
N ALA A 95 5.07 -7.90 0.49
CA ALA A 95 4.04 -8.54 -0.31
C ALA A 95 4.48 -8.66 -1.79
N PHE A 96 5.08 -7.62 -2.35
CA PHE A 96 5.61 -7.65 -3.71
C PHE A 96 6.70 -8.73 -3.85
N ASP A 97 7.65 -8.80 -2.92
CA ASP A 97 8.74 -9.79 -2.90
C ASP A 97 8.20 -11.23 -2.90
N LYS A 98 7.29 -11.54 -1.98
CA LYS A 98 6.62 -12.86 -1.94
C LYS A 98 5.82 -13.18 -3.20
N LEU A 99 5.24 -12.17 -3.85
CA LEU A 99 4.52 -12.33 -5.11
C LEU A 99 5.44 -12.54 -6.30
N MET A 100 6.65 -11.97 -6.29
CA MET A 100 7.66 -12.28 -7.30
C MET A 100 8.04 -13.77 -7.28
N ASP A 101 8.14 -14.36 -6.09
CA ASP A 101 8.43 -15.80 -5.95
C ASP A 101 7.24 -16.69 -6.33
N SER A 102 6.05 -16.36 -5.83
CA SER A 102 4.88 -17.22 -5.97
C SER A 102 4.14 -17.04 -7.30
N LEU A 103 4.12 -15.82 -7.84
CA LEU A 103 3.35 -15.41 -9.02
C LEU A 103 4.14 -14.44 -9.93
N PRO A 104 5.35 -14.80 -10.42
CA PRO A 104 6.26 -13.88 -11.12
C PRO A 104 5.70 -13.25 -12.41
N HIS A 105 4.69 -13.88 -13.01
CA HIS A 105 4.08 -13.45 -14.29
C HIS A 105 2.67 -12.88 -14.12
N SER A 106 2.22 -12.66 -12.88
CA SER A 106 0.88 -12.15 -12.60
C SER A 106 0.80 -10.63 -12.71
N VAL A 107 -0.31 -10.14 -13.30
CA VAL A 107 -0.66 -8.71 -13.27
C VAL A 107 -0.81 -8.18 -11.84
N VAL A 108 -1.19 -9.04 -10.90
CA VAL A 108 -1.29 -8.68 -9.47
C VAL A 108 0.09 -8.38 -8.88
N THR A 109 1.12 -9.12 -9.27
CA THR A 109 2.49 -8.88 -8.81
C THR A 109 2.98 -7.51 -9.23
N ILE A 110 2.74 -7.13 -10.48
CA ILE A 110 3.05 -5.78 -10.97
C ILE A 110 2.20 -4.72 -10.31
N PHE A 111 0.91 -4.97 -10.11
CA PHE A 111 0.05 -4.04 -9.38
C PHE A 111 0.60 -3.74 -7.98
N VAL A 112 0.97 -4.77 -7.21
CA VAL A 112 1.52 -4.58 -5.86
C VAL A 112 2.88 -3.88 -5.89
N GLY A 113 3.79 -4.23 -6.81
CA GLY A 113 5.07 -3.54 -6.94
C GLY A 113 4.93 -2.06 -7.32
N ARG A 114 3.99 -1.74 -8.23
CA ARG A 114 3.63 -0.37 -8.60
C ARG A 114 3.10 0.42 -7.40
N GLN A 115 2.26 -0.20 -6.57
CA GLN A 115 1.75 0.42 -5.33
C GLN A 115 2.86 0.63 -4.30
N ALA A 116 3.79 -0.31 -4.16
CA ALA A 116 4.95 -0.17 -3.28
C ALA A 116 5.79 1.07 -3.64
N ILE A 117 6.00 1.35 -4.94
CA ILE A 117 6.70 2.55 -5.40
C ILE A 117 5.91 3.82 -5.07
N GLU A 118 4.61 3.83 -5.35
CA GLU A 118 3.73 4.98 -5.04
C GLU A 118 3.78 5.34 -3.56
N ILE A 119 3.63 4.33 -2.69
CA ILE A 119 3.65 4.51 -1.24
C ILE A 119 5.03 4.99 -0.79
N GLY A 120 6.11 4.49 -1.40
CA GLY A 120 7.48 4.94 -1.12
C GLY A 120 7.69 6.43 -1.41
N PHE A 121 7.27 6.90 -2.60
CA PHE A 121 7.33 8.33 -2.91
C PHE A 121 6.49 9.16 -1.93
N LYS A 122 5.27 8.72 -1.61
CA LYS A 122 4.40 9.43 -0.67
C LYS A 122 4.97 9.46 0.75
N TYR A 123 5.58 8.38 1.21
CA TYR A 123 6.28 8.31 2.50
C TYR A 123 7.43 9.31 2.56
N LEU A 124 8.30 9.32 1.54
CA LEU A 124 9.45 10.24 1.47
C LEU A 124 8.99 11.70 1.40
N LEU A 125 8.04 12.01 0.53
CA LEU A 125 7.45 13.35 0.44
C LEU A 125 6.79 13.79 1.75
N LEU A 126 6.08 12.89 2.45
CA LEU A 126 5.53 13.16 3.79
C LEU A 126 6.62 13.42 4.82
N LYS A 127 7.71 12.63 4.81
CA LYS A 127 8.87 12.80 5.69
C LYS A 127 9.49 14.19 5.50
N LYS A 128 9.69 14.61 4.25
CA LYS A 128 10.24 15.94 3.88
C LYS A 128 9.31 17.10 4.20
N THR A 129 8.08 17.06 3.68
CA THR A 129 7.18 18.23 3.64
C THR A 129 6.17 18.28 4.78
N GLY A 130 5.90 17.14 5.45
CA GLY A 130 4.82 16.99 6.43
C GLY A 130 3.41 16.87 5.82
N GLN A 131 3.29 16.89 4.49
CA GLN A 131 2.02 16.82 3.77
C GLN A 131 1.92 15.52 2.96
N ILE A 132 0.72 14.97 2.85
CA ILE A 132 0.45 13.79 2.00
C ILE A 132 0.08 14.29 0.62
N ASN A 133 0.77 13.78 -0.40
CA ASN A 133 0.34 13.94 -1.79
C ASN A 133 -0.78 12.94 -2.12
N ARG A 134 -1.89 13.43 -2.68
CA ARG A 134 -3.06 12.63 -3.05
C ARG A 134 -3.03 12.15 -4.51
N LYS A 135 -2.03 12.53 -5.29
CA LYS A 135 -1.80 12.02 -6.64
C LYS A 135 -1.41 10.56 -6.59
N HIS A 136 -1.75 9.82 -7.64
CA HIS A 136 -1.38 8.42 -7.80
C HIS A 136 -0.44 8.21 -8.99
N ASP A 137 -0.39 9.14 -9.93
CA ASP A 137 0.52 9.10 -11.08
C ASP A 137 1.99 9.03 -10.62
N LEU A 138 2.70 7.98 -11.02
CA LEU A 138 4.10 7.78 -10.60
C LEU A 138 5.03 8.81 -11.22
N GLY A 139 4.77 9.28 -12.44
CA GLY A 139 5.56 10.31 -13.10
C GLY A 139 5.49 11.63 -12.31
N GLU A 140 4.28 12.06 -11.95
CA GLU A 140 4.07 13.28 -11.17
C GLU A 140 4.62 13.17 -9.73
N LEU A 141 4.51 11.99 -9.11
CA LEU A 141 5.10 11.75 -7.79
C LEU A 141 6.63 11.74 -7.83
N ALA A 142 7.22 11.10 -8.84
CA ALA A 142 8.67 11.07 -9.02
C ALA A 142 9.22 12.47 -9.32
N ASP A 143 8.56 13.25 -10.18
CA ASP A 143 8.93 14.65 -10.43
C ASP A 143 8.94 15.48 -9.16
N LEU A 144 7.89 15.37 -8.37
CA LEU A 144 7.80 16.11 -7.12
C LEU A 144 8.87 15.64 -6.14
N PHE A 145 9.11 14.33 -6.02
CA PHE A 145 10.14 13.77 -5.17
C PHE A 145 11.54 14.28 -5.53
N PHE A 146 11.93 14.20 -6.81
CA PHE A 146 13.22 14.69 -7.29
C PHE A 146 13.37 16.19 -7.05
N LYS A 147 12.31 16.96 -7.27
CA LYS A 147 12.31 18.41 -7.05
C LYS A 147 12.46 18.77 -5.56
N GLU A 148 11.64 18.19 -4.68
CA GLU A 148 11.63 18.52 -3.24
C GLU A 148 12.91 18.11 -2.52
N TYR A 149 13.60 17.09 -3.04
CA TYR A 149 14.86 16.60 -2.48
C TYR A 149 16.11 17.07 -3.24
N GLU A 150 15.96 17.80 -4.35
CA GLU A 150 17.07 18.25 -5.20
C GLU A 150 18.03 17.12 -5.61
N ILE A 151 17.46 15.96 -5.94
CA ILE A 151 18.19 14.71 -6.20
C ILE A 151 19.11 14.87 -7.40
N ASN A 152 20.39 14.55 -7.21
CA ASN A 152 21.44 14.62 -8.23
C ASN A 152 22.38 13.41 -8.22
N GLU A 153 22.13 12.44 -7.33
CA GLU A 153 22.95 11.26 -7.13
C GLU A 153 22.84 10.31 -8.33
N SER A 154 23.98 9.83 -8.82
CA SER A 154 24.05 8.97 -10.01
C SER A 154 23.29 7.65 -9.86
N TYR A 155 23.19 7.10 -8.65
CA TYR A 155 22.42 5.89 -8.44
C TYR A 155 20.90 6.12 -8.59
N MET A 156 20.40 7.35 -8.52
CA MET A 156 19.00 7.70 -8.74
C MET A 156 18.67 7.97 -10.21
N GLU A 157 19.68 7.95 -11.09
CA GLU A 157 19.50 8.20 -12.52
C GLU A 157 18.43 7.27 -13.11
N TRP A 158 17.62 7.83 -14.01
CA TRP A 158 16.51 7.19 -14.72
C TRP A 158 15.26 6.83 -13.90
N VAL A 159 15.25 6.96 -12.58
CA VAL A 159 14.05 6.63 -11.77
C VAL A 159 12.86 7.51 -12.18
N ASP A 160 13.02 8.83 -12.25
CA ASP A 160 11.97 9.76 -12.64
C ASP A 160 11.52 9.55 -14.10
N VAL A 161 12.48 9.39 -15.01
CA VAL A 161 12.23 9.15 -16.44
C VAL A 161 11.48 7.85 -16.64
N PHE A 162 11.87 6.78 -15.93
CA PHE A 162 11.18 5.50 -15.99
C PHE A 162 9.74 5.65 -15.53
N CYS A 163 9.50 6.26 -14.36
CA CYS A 163 8.14 6.46 -13.83
C CYS A 163 7.24 7.25 -14.81
N LYS A 164 7.76 8.34 -15.41
CA LYS A 164 7.04 9.11 -16.44
C LYS A 164 6.68 8.26 -17.65
N LYS A 165 7.66 7.53 -18.21
CA LYS A 165 7.45 6.68 -19.39
C LYS A 165 6.51 5.52 -19.10
N TYR A 166 6.61 4.94 -17.90
CA TYR A 166 5.70 3.90 -17.44
C TYR A 166 4.25 4.41 -17.43
N CYS A 167 3.99 5.55 -16.79
CA CYS A 167 2.65 6.14 -16.77
C CYS A 167 2.12 6.43 -18.18
N MET A 168 2.96 6.99 -19.05
CA MET A 168 2.55 7.36 -20.41
C MET A 168 2.30 6.14 -21.32
N TYR A 169 3.19 5.14 -21.30
CA TYR A 169 3.22 4.10 -22.34
C TYR A 169 2.76 2.72 -21.86
N ILE A 170 2.77 2.46 -20.55
CA ILE A 170 2.18 1.24 -19.98
C ILE A 170 0.78 1.52 -19.47
N GLU A 171 0.60 2.53 -18.64
CA GLU A 171 -0.70 2.88 -18.05
C GLU A 171 -1.59 3.74 -18.97
N GLY A 172 -1.03 4.30 -20.05
CA GLY A 172 -1.76 5.19 -20.95
C GLY A 172 -2.27 6.47 -20.26
N GLY A 173 -1.59 6.90 -19.20
CA GLY A 173 -2.00 8.00 -18.32
C GLY A 173 -3.07 7.63 -17.28
N ASN A 174 -3.31 6.35 -17.02
CA ASN A 174 -4.31 5.86 -16.06
C ASN A 174 -3.65 5.10 -14.89
N ASP A 175 -3.63 5.71 -13.72
CA ASP A 175 -3.11 5.19 -12.45
C ASP A 175 -3.76 3.89 -11.94
N GLU A 176 -4.96 3.53 -12.42
CA GLU A 176 -5.72 2.34 -11.98
C GLU A 176 -5.66 1.15 -12.94
N TYR A 177 -4.80 1.21 -13.95
CA TYR A 177 -4.91 0.32 -15.10
C TYR A 177 -4.72 -1.18 -14.84
N PHE A 178 -3.83 -1.55 -13.91
CA PHE A 178 -3.68 -2.95 -13.51
C PHE A 178 -4.83 -3.47 -12.61
N ARG A 179 -5.79 -2.60 -12.24
CA ARG A 179 -7.04 -2.98 -11.58
C ARG A 179 -8.14 -3.30 -12.59
N TYR A 180 -8.20 -2.56 -13.70
CA TYR A 180 -9.30 -2.66 -14.67
C TYR A 180 -8.78 -2.73 -16.11
N PRO A 181 -9.06 -3.81 -16.86
CA PRO A 181 -8.62 -3.93 -18.26
C PRO A 181 -9.33 -2.94 -19.19
N GLU A 182 -10.49 -2.42 -18.77
CA GLU A 182 -11.19 -1.30 -19.39
C GLU A 182 -11.30 -0.18 -18.37
N TYR A 183 -10.73 0.97 -18.69
CA TYR A 183 -10.78 2.16 -17.86
C TYR A 183 -11.00 3.37 -18.76
N LYS A 184 -11.61 4.44 -18.20
CA LYS A 184 -11.98 5.73 -18.82
C LYS A 184 -11.99 5.76 -20.36
N LYS A 185 -13.16 6.07 -20.96
CA LYS A 185 -13.36 6.28 -22.41
C LYS A 185 -13.36 5.00 -23.25
N ASN A 186 -13.80 3.87 -22.68
CA ASN A 186 -13.92 2.58 -23.38
C ASN A 186 -12.62 2.13 -24.08
N THR A 187 -11.47 2.50 -23.52
CA THR A 187 -10.16 2.06 -24.00
C THR A 187 -9.71 0.85 -23.21
N TYR A 188 -9.22 -0.18 -23.92
CA TYR A 188 -8.75 -1.42 -23.33
C TYR A 188 -7.23 -1.45 -23.20
N PHE A 189 -6.74 -2.19 -22.21
CA PHE A 189 -5.32 -2.51 -22.16
C PHE A 189 -4.89 -3.38 -23.33
N ALA A 190 -4.00 -2.84 -24.16
CA ALA A 190 -3.28 -3.58 -25.20
C ALA A 190 -2.28 -4.61 -24.64
N GLY A 191 -2.18 -4.80 -23.33
CA GLY A 191 -1.11 -5.47 -22.57
C GLY A 191 -0.99 -6.98 -22.71
N ASN A 192 -1.49 -7.56 -23.80
CA ASN A 192 -1.37 -8.99 -24.08
C ASN A 192 0.06 -9.46 -24.41
N ARG A 193 1.02 -8.53 -24.53
CA ARG A 193 2.45 -8.80 -24.75
C ARG A 193 3.36 -8.16 -23.71
N LEU A 194 2.82 -7.81 -22.54
CA LEU A 194 3.60 -7.13 -21.50
C LEU A 194 4.56 -8.11 -20.81
N ASP A 195 5.84 -7.76 -20.77
CA ASP A 195 6.82 -8.52 -19.98
C ASP A 195 6.74 -8.12 -18.50
N ILE A 196 5.91 -8.85 -17.76
CA ILE A 196 5.73 -8.69 -16.32
C ILE A 196 7.06 -8.88 -15.57
N LYS A 197 7.89 -9.83 -15.98
CA LYS A 197 9.14 -10.11 -15.26
C LYS A 197 10.13 -8.95 -15.40
N TRP A 198 10.24 -8.38 -16.59
CA TRP A 198 11.08 -7.21 -16.82
C TRP A 198 10.57 -5.98 -16.05
N LEU A 199 9.27 -5.74 -16.04
CA LEU A 199 8.72 -4.66 -15.22
C LEU A 199 9.00 -4.88 -13.72
N SER A 200 8.83 -6.11 -13.22
CA SER A 200 9.10 -6.43 -11.82
C SER A 200 10.56 -6.18 -11.45
N ASN A 201 11.50 -6.52 -12.33
CA ASN A 201 12.93 -6.22 -12.12
C ASN A 201 13.18 -4.70 -11.99
N ASN A 202 12.59 -3.88 -12.86
CA ASN A 202 12.74 -2.42 -12.76
C ASN A 202 12.11 -1.89 -11.48
N PHE A 203 10.95 -2.43 -11.08
CA PHE A 203 10.29 -2.02 -9.85
C PHE A 203 11.11 -2.36 -8.62
N ALA A 204 11.66 -3.58 -8.55
CA ALA A 204 12.57 -3.98 -7.48
C ALA A 204 13.80 -3.05 -7.40
N LEU A 205 14.40 -2.70 -8.55
CA LEU A 205 15.52 -1.75 -8.59
C LEU A 205 15.14 -0.35 -8.09
N ILE A 206 13.96 0.16 -8.46
CA ILE A 206 13.47 1.45 -7.97
C ILE A 206 13.24 1.39 -6.47
N LEU A 207 12.60 0.33 -5.96
CA LEU A 207 12.37 0.15 -4.53
C LEU A 207 13.68 0.09 -3.75
N LEU A 208 14.67 -0.66 -4.22
CA LEU A 208 16.01 -0.69 -3.59
C LEU A 208 16.64 0.70 -3.51
N LYS A 209 16.56 1.49 -4.58
CA LYS A 209 17.07 2.87 -4.59
C LYS A 209 16.33 3.77 -3.59
N LEU A 210 15.01 3.65 -3.51
CA LEU A 210 14.20 4.42 -2.56
C LEU A 210 14.45 4.01 -1.11
N ILE A 211 14.61 2.72 -0.84
CA ILE A 211 14.94 2.18 0.49
C ILE A 211 16.31 2.69 0.95
N HIS A 212 17.30 2.62 0.06
CA HIS A 212 18.63 3.17 0.31
C HIS A 212 18.57 4.67 0.60
N PHE A 213 17.85 5.43 -0.24
CA PHE A 213 17.63 6.86 -0.03
C PHE A 213 16.92 7.17 1.31
N ALA A 214 16.05 6.26 1.77
CA ALA A 214 15.34 6.40 3.03
C ALA A 214 16.20 6.06 4.27
N GLU A 215 17.42 5.54 4.06
CA GLU A 215 18.32 4.99 5.08
C GLU A 215 17.72 3.78 5.80
N LEU A 216 17.03 2.91 5.06
CA LEU A 216 16.32 1.74 5.59
C LEU A 216 16.95 0.40 5.18
N ASP A 217 18.19 0.41 4.67
CA ASP A 217 18.88 -0.79 4.18
C ASP A 217 18.99 -1.91 5.23
N THR A 218 19.13 -1.56 6.51
CA THR A 218 19.26 -2.52 7.62
C THR A 218 17.93 -3.13 8.07
N GLU A 219 16.81 -2.65 7.53
CA GLU A 219 15.46 -3.15 7.84
C GLU A 219 14.92 -4.10 6.77
N MET A 220 15.74 -4.42 5.76
CA MET A 220 15.48 -5.43 4.73
C MET A 220 15.89 -6.84 5.17
#